data_AF-A0A2G1ZZL3-F1
#
_entry.id   AF-A0A2G1ZZL3-F1
#
_cell.length_a   1.000
_cell.length_b   1.000
_cell.length_c   1.000
_cell.angle_alpha   90.00
_cell.angle_beta   90.00
_cell.angle_gamma   90.00
#
_symmetry.space_group_name_H-M   'P 1'
#
loop_
_entity.id
_entity.type
_entity.pdbx_description
1 polymer ?
#
loop_
_entity_poly.entity_id
_entity_poly.type
_entity_poly.pdbx_seq_one_letter_code
_entity_poly.pdbx_strand_id
1 'polypeptide(L)' 'MMRQDPANAKSLRRSQKARETKNNFYIRGNRLWGARAKCAKIVRVVTGNTWEMTFTPHVGNDMASISDYISVETI' A
#
# COMPACT_ATOMS: atom_id res chain seq x y z
N MET A 1 2.04 7.35 0.01
CA MET A 1 0.91 8.30 -0.04
C MET A 1 -0.45 7.63 0.17
N MET A 2 -1.27 7.18 -0.79
CA MET A 2 -2.66 6.72 -0.50
C MET A 2 -2.85 5.49 0.41
N ARG A 3 -1.81 4.67 0.62
CA ARG A 3 -1.90 3.49 1.51
C ARG A 3 -1.95 3.87 3.00
N GLN A 4 -1.60 5.10 3.33
CA GLN A 4 -1.58 5.60 4.71
C GLN A 4 -2.89 6.26 5.12
N ASP A 5 -3.86 6.31 4.21
CA ASP A 5 -5.23 6.72 4.52
C ASP A 5 -5.85 5.76 5.58
N PRO A 6 -6.30 6.30 6.73
CA PRO A 6 -6.97 5.52 7.77
C PRO A 6 -8.14 4.69 7.25
N ALA A 7 -8.90 5.18 6.27
CA ALA A 7 -10.03 4.47 5.68
C ALA A 7 -9.61 3.15 5.00
N ASN A 8 -8.39 3.11 4.45
CA ASN A 8 -7.86 1.96 3.71
C ASN A 8 -7.07 0.97 4.59
N ALA A 9 -6.58 1.40 5.76
CA ALA A 9 -5.67 0.61 6.60
C ALA A 9 -6.23 -0.78 6.98
N LYS A 10 -7.51 -0.84 7.38
CA LYS A 10 -8.16 -2.10 7.78
C LYS A 10 -8.27 -3.09 6.61
N SER A 11 -8.65 -2.61 5.44
CA SER A 11 -8.79 -3.42 4.22
C SER A 11 -7.45 -3.96 3.74
N LEU A 12 -6.41 -3.12 3.76
CA LEU A 12 -5.04 -3.51 3.40
C LEU A 12 -4.50 -4.62 4.33
N ARG A 13 -4.67 -4.46 5.65
CA ARG A 13 -4.25 -5.48 6.63
C ARG A 13 -4.97 -6.81 6.42
N ARG A 14 -6.29 -6.77 6.20
CA ARG A 14 -7.10 -7.97 5.93
C ARG A 14 -6.66 -8.67 4.65
N SER A 15 -6.42 -7.91 3.58
CA SER A 15 -5.96 -8.49 2.32
C SER A 15 -4.59 -9.12 2.43
N GLN A 16 -3.65 -8.52 3.15
CA GLN A 16 -2.34 -9.11 3.37
C GLN A 16 -2.45 -10.44 4.14
N LYS A 17 -3.24 -10.48 5.22
CA LYS A 17 -3.48 -11.73 5.96
C LYS A 17 -4.14 -12.81 5.11
N ALA A 18 -5.13 -12.45 4.29
CA ALA A 18 -5.77 -13.38 3.36
C ALA A 18 -4.83 -13.83 2.23
N ARG A 19 -3.79 -13.06 1.90
CA ARG A 19 -2.78 -13.43 0.90
C ARG A 19 -1.78 -14.42 1.47
N GLU A 20 -1.36 -14.22 2.71
CA GLU A 20 -0.46 -15.13 3.42
C GLU A 20 -1.01 -16.55 3.49
N THR A 21 -2.33 -16.70 3.75
CA THR A 21 -2.99 -18.00 3.77
C THR A 21 -3.15 -18.64 2.38
N LYS A 22 -3.13 -17.83 1.31
CA LYS A 22 -3.25 -18.30 -0.08
C LYS A 22 -1.91 -18.56 -0.76
N ASN A 23 -0.79 -18.27 -0.09
CA ASN A 23 0.53 -18.61 -0.62
C ASN A 23 0.63 -20.13 -0.77
N ASN A 24 1.02 -20.59 -1.94
CA ASN A 24 1.18 -22.00 -2.21
C ASN A 24 2.62 -22.41 -1.91
N PHE A 25 2.81 -23.34 -0.99
CA PHE A 25 4.11 -23.92 -0.69
C PHE A 25 4.10 -25.39 -1.11
N TYR A 26 5.08 -25.79 -1.91
CA TYR A 26 5.17 -27.14 -2.45
C TYR A 26 6.61 -27.64 -2.42
N ILE A 27 6.78 -28.96 -2.36
CA ILE A 27 8.11 -29.58 -2.29
C ILE A 27 8.57 -29.91 -3.71
N ARG A 28 9.81 -29.54 -4.05
CA ARG A 28 10.48 -29.93 -5.30
C ARG A 28 11.95 -30.22 -5.01
N GLY A 29 12.37 -31.47 -5.25
CA GLY A 29 13.75 -31.93 -4.99
C GLY A 29 14.15 -31.82 -3.52
N ASN A 30 13.31 -32.30 -2.60
CA ASN A 30 13.50 -32.19 -1.14
C ASN A 30 13.66 -30.75 -0.59
N ARG A 31 13.28 -29.73 -1.37
CA ARG A 31 13.25 -28.34 -0.92
C ARG A 31 11.83 -27.79 -0.96
N LEU A 32 11.47 -26.98 0.04
CA LEU A 32 10.23 -26.22 0.06
C LEU A 32 10.36 -24.99 -0.85
N TRP A 33 9.52 -24.92 -1.87
CA TRP A 33 9.39 -23.78 -2.77
C TRP A 33 8.09 -23.03 -2.47
N GLY A 34 8.13 -21.70 -2.52
CA GLY A 34 6.96 -20.86 -2.30
C GLY A 34 6.54 -20.14 -3.58
N ALA A 35 5.28 -20.31 -3.99
CA ALA A 35 4.62 -19.47 -4.97
C ALA A 35 3.68 -18.49 -4.25
N ARG A 36 4.02 -17.20 -4.30
CA ARG A 36 3.26 -16.13 -3.63
C ARG A 36 1.94 -15.86 -4.36
N ALA A 37 0.85 -15.74 -3.61
CA ALA A 37 -0.43 -15.33 -4.17
C ALA A 37 -0.39 -13.87 -4.65
N LYS A 38 -1.19 -13.56 -5.68
CA LYS A 38 -1.32 -12.19 -6.21
C LYS A 38 -1.87 -11.25 -5.14
N CYS A 39 -1.29 -10.05 -5.04
CA CYS A 39 -1.80 -9.00 -4.15
C CYS A 39 -3.14 -8.45 -4.65
N ALA A 40 -4.04 -8.12 -3.71
CA ALA A 40 -5.23 -7.35 -4.05
C ALA A 40 -4.85 -5.91 -4.39
N LYS A 41 -5.56 -5.32 -5.36
CA LYS A 41 -5.39 -3.93 -5.78
C LYS A 41 -6.46 -3.05 -5.11
N ILE A 42 -6.37 -2.89 -3.79
CA ILE A 42 -7.34 -2.13 -2.97
C ILE A 42 -7.21 -0.63 -3.21
N VAL A 43 -6.00 -0.10 -3.11
CA VAL A 43 -5.72 1.31 -3.32
C VAL A 43 -5.21 1.51 -4.73
N ARG A 44 -5.86 2.40 -5.49
CA ARG A 44 -5.50 2.77 -6.86
C ARG A 44 -5.59 4.28 -7.01
N VAL A 45 -4.70 4.83 -7.82
CA VAL A 45 -4.77 6.24 -8.22
C VAL A 45 -5.87 6.36 -9.27
N VAL A 46 -6.86 7.19 -8.99
CA VAL A 46 -7.99 7.49 -9.89
C VAL A 46 -8.14 9.00 -9.92
N THR A 47 -8.35 9.56 -11.11
CA THR A 47 -8.55 10.99 -11.31
C THR A 47 -9.79 11.48 -10.56
N GLY A 48 -9.68 12.63 -9.89
CA GLY A 48 -10.76 13.21 -9.10
C GLY A 48 -10.93 12.63 -7.70
N ASN A 49 -10.10 11.66 -7.30
CA ASN A 49 -10.18 11.05 -5.98
C ASN A 49 -9.35 11.84 -4.95
N THR A 50 -9.96 12.15 -3.81
CA THR A 50 -9.29 12.77 -2.66
C THR A 50 -9.05 11.73 -1.57
N TRP A 51 -8.04 11.96 -0.74
CA TRP A 51 -7.70 11.09 0.37
C TRP A 51 -7.00 11.93 1.44
N GLU A 52 -7.07 11.46 2.68
CA GLU A 52 -6.49 12.14 3.82
C GLU A 52 -5.41 11.27 4.46
N MET A 53 -4.37 11.90 4.99
CA MET A 53 -3.41 11.21 5.85
C MET A 53 -2.76 12.17 6.83
N THR A 54 -2.31 11.61 7.95
CA THR A 54 -1.44 12.32 8.87
C THR A 54 -0.04 12.45 8.27
N PHE A 55 0.46 13.69 8.18
CA PHE A 55 1.84 13.93 7.77
C PHE A 55 2.81 13.23 8.73
N THR A 56 3.81 12.59 8.14
CA THR A 56 4.84 11.85 8.86
C THR A 56 6.19 12.12 8.19
N PRO A 57 7.28 12.33 8.93
CA PRO A 57 8.54 12.79 8.35
C PRO A 57 9.11 11.90 7.23
N HIS A 58 8.82 10.60 7.24
CA HIS A 58 9.28 9.67 6.21
C HIS A 58 8.72 9.97 4.81
N VAL A 59 7.61 10.72 4.72
CA VAL A 59 6.98 11.11 3.45
C VAL A 59 7.56 12.42 2.92
N GLY A 60 8.43 13.10 3.68
CA GLY A 60 8.95 14.42 3.33
C GLY A 60 9.64 14.44 1.97
N ASN A 61 10.48 13.45 1.67
CA ASN A 61 11.17 13.35 0.37
C ASN A 61 10.18 13.13 -0.78
N ASP A 62 9.13 12.33 -0.56
CA ASP A 62 8.08 12.10 -1.56
C ASP A 62 7.31 13.41 -1.82
N MET A 63 6.98 14.17 -0.78
CA MET A 63 6.30 15.47 -0.92
C MET A 63 7.19 16.51 -1.62
N ALA A 64 8.49 16.53 -1.32
CA ALA A 64 9.45 17.40 -1.99
C ALA A 64 9.55 17.08 -3.49
N SER A 65 9.44 15.81 -3.89
CA SER A 65 9.49 15.43 -5.30
C SER A 65 8.30 15.90 -6.14
N ILE A 66 7.19 16.24 -5.49
CA ILE A 66 5.94 16.70 -6.14
C ILE A 66 5.61 18.16 -5.79
N SER A 67 6.58 18.92 -5.26
CA SER A 67 6.39 20.31 -4.82
C SER A 67 5.76 21.20 -5.88
N ASP A 68 6.10 20.96 -7.14
CA ASP A 68 5.63 21.77 -8.28
C ASP A 68 4.12 21.59 -8.55
N TYR A 69 3.50 20.58 -7.95
CA TYR A 69 2.10 20.20 -8.18
C TYR A 69 1.23 20.30 -6.93
N ILE A 70 1.76 20.75 -5.78
CA ILE A 70 1.02 20.84 -4.51
C ILE A 70 1.03 22.26 -3.94
N SER A 71 -0.09 22.69 -3.36
CA SER A 71 -0.17 23.92 -2.55
C SER A 71 -0.13 23.54 -1.07
N VAL A 72 0.73 24.18 -0.28
CA VAL A 72 0.82 23.97 1.17
C VAL A 72 0.27 25.22 1.86
N GLU A 73 -0.79 25.03 2.65
CA GLU A 73 -1.42 26.09 3.41
C GLU A 73 -1.26 25.80 4.91
N THR A 74 -0.95 26.85 5.68
CA THR A 74 -0.98 26.80 7.15
C THR A 74 -2.42 26.92 7.63
N ILE A 75 -2.83 25.99 8.51
CA ILE A 75 -4.11 26.02 9.22
C ILE A 75 -4.01 26.93 10.44
#